data_AF-B1XMT0-F1
#
_entry.id   AF-B1XMT0-F1
#
_cell.length_a   1.000
_cell.length_b   1.000
_cell.length_c   1.000
_cell.angle_alpha   90.00
_cell.angle_beta   90.00
_cell.angle_gamma   90.00
#
_symmetry.space_group_name_H-M   'P 1'
#
loop_
_entity.id
_entity.type
_entity.pdbx_description
1 polymer ?
#
loop_
_entity_poly.entity_id
_entity_poly.type
_entity_poly.pdbx_seq_one_letter_code
_entity_poly.pdbx_strand_id
1 'polypeptide(L)'
;MDDKPVRQGFSDFLQFLGDRQVPIVVVSGGLVPMVERVLARPGTDGNPLHDHIETVAAMNIDTFDPYFKIIAPFEGGTEMVEKVQVMGKYKYQKAIAIGDSLTDINMALKADLVFARDRLQQYLDEEGKTYVPWETFDDIRHYLETNGFPA
;
A
#
# COMPACT_ATOMS: atom_id res chain seq x y z
N MET A 1 -8.61 -3.64 -20.86
CA MET A 1 -8.64 -3.58 -19.37
C MET A 1 -7.62 -2.54 -18.90
N ASP A 2 -7.67 -1.31 -19.43
CA ASP A 2 -6.76 -0.21 -19.05
C ASP A 2 -7.39 0.77 -18.03
N ASP A 3 -8.52 0.38 -17.43
CA ASP A 3 -9.48 1.30 -16.84
C ASP A 3 -9.39 1.43 -15.31
N LYS A 4 -8.28 1.03 -14.69
CA LYS A 4 -8.02 1.38 -13.29
C LYS A 4 -7.07 2.57 -13.25
N PRO A 5 -7.58 3.82 -13.13
CA PRO A 5 -6.72 4.97 -12.96
C PRO A 5 -5.94 4.85 -11.65
N VAL A 6 -4.71 5.32 -11.67
CA VAL A 6 -3.98 5.58 -10.42
C VAL A 6 -4.76 6.69 -9.71
N ARG A 7 -4.97 6.54 -8.39
CA ARG A 7 -5.70 7.54 -7.62
C ARG A 7 -4.94 8.87 -7.66
N GLN A 8 -5.70 9.96 -7.76
CA GLN A 8 -5.14 11.31 -7.86
C GLN A 8 -4.11 11.59 -6.74
N GLY A 9 -3.04 12.30 -7.11
CA GLY A 9 -1.97 12.73 -6.22
C GLY A 9 -0.90 11.67 -5.94
N PHE A 10 -1.06 10.42 -6.43
CA PHE A 10 -0.13 9.35 -6.06
C PHE A 10 1.31 9.63 -6.51
N SER A 11 1.52 10.12 -7.73
CA SER A 11 2.86 10.44 -8.22
C SER A 11 3.51 11.56 -7.41
N ASP A 12 2.77 12.64 -7.13
CA ASP A 12 3.26 13.75 -6.33
C ASP A 12 3.58 13.30 -4.89
N PHE A 13 2.80 12.36 -4.36
CA PHE A 13 3.03 11.75 -3.06
C PHE A 13 4.30 10.90 -3.04
N LEU A 14 4.57 10.10 -4.08
CA LEU A 14 5.84 9.34 -4.18
C LEU A 14 7.05 10.29 -4.18
N GLN A 15 6.99 11.36 -4.97
CA GLN A 15 8.04 12.37 -4.99
C GLN A 15 8.22 13.04 -3.61
N PHE A 16 7.11 13.41 -2.96
CA PHE A 16 7.11 13.99 -1.61
C PHE A 16 7.80 13.10 -0.57
N LEU A 17 7.58 11.78 -0.65
CA LEU A 17 8.24 10.79 0.22
C LEU A 17 9.73 10.63 -0.13
N GLY A 18 10.06 10.57 -1.43
CA GLY A 18 11.43 10.48 -1.92
C GLY A 18 12.30 11.65 -1.45
N ASP A 19 11.79 12.88 -1.55
CA ASP A 19 12.47 14.11 -1.08
C ASP A 19 12.78 14.08 0.43
N ARG A 20 12.03 13.27 1.19
CA ARG A 20 12.18 13.11 2.65
C ARG A 20 12.81 11.79 3.05
N GLN A 21 13.26 10.99 2.09
CA GLN A 21 13.87 9.68 2.30
C GLN A 21 12.97 8.71 3.10
N VAL A 22 11.65 8.80 2.88
CA VAL A 22 10.68 7.89 3.50
C VAL A 22 10.36 6.76 2.52
N PRO A 23 10.70 5.50 2.84
CA PRO A 23 10.42 4.38 1.95
C PRO A 23 8.91 4.08 1.89
N ILE A 24 8.44 3.69 0.72
CA ILE A 24 7.08 3.21 0.50
C ILE A 24 7.09 1.77 -0.01
N VAL A 25 6.26 0.92 0.62
CA VAL A 25 6.07 -0.47 0.24
C VAL A 25 4.63 -0.66 -0.21
N VAL A 26 4.44 -1.20 -1.40
CA VAL A 26 3.12 -1.53 -1.94
C VAL A 26 2.79 -2.98 -1.57
N VAL A 27 1.76 -3.19 -0.76
CA VAL A 27 1.30 -4.53 -0.37
C VAL A 27 -0.10 -4.79 -0.91
N SER A 28 -0.22 -5.72 -1.86
CA SER A 28 -1.44 -5.96 -2.62
C SER A 28 -1.83 -7.43 -2.59
N GLY A 29 -3.13 -7.70 -2.40
CA GLY A 29 -3.70 -9.03 -2.66
C GLY A 29 -3.91 -9.32 -4.16
N GLY A 30 -3.46 -8.42 -5.05
CA GLY A 30 -3.49 -8.62 -6.50
C GLY A 30 -2.30 -9.43 -7.01
N LEU A 31 -2.25 -9.62 -8.32
CA LEU A 31 -1.16 -10.33 -8.99
C LEU A 31 -0.02 -9.37 -9.34
N VAL A 32 1.23 -9.79 -9.18
CA VAL A 32 2.42 -9.00 -9.53
C VAL A 32 2.31 -8.36 -10.92
N PRO A 33 1.98 -9.08 -12.02
CA PRO A 33 1.88 -8.47 -13.34
C PRO A 33 0.81 -7.36 -13.45
N MET A 34 -0.24 -7.41 -12.62
CA MET A 34 -1.27 -6.37 -12.61
C MET A 34 -0.81 -5.13 -11.86
N VAL A 35 -0.11 -5.31 -10.74
CA VAL A 35 0.46 -4.20 -9.96
C VAL A 35 1.56 -3.51 -10.78
N GLU A 36 2.49 -4.29 -11.33
CA GLU A 36 3.58 -3.78 -12.17
C GLU A 36 3.07 -3.01 -13.39
N ARG A 37 1.99 -3.45 -14.02
CA ARG A 37 1.39 -2.70 -15.14
C ARG A 37 0.93 -1.29 -14.72
N VAL A 38 0.42 -1.14 -13.50
CA VAL A 38 0.02 0.18 -12.97
C VAL A 38 1.25 1.01 -12.63
N LEU A 39 2.28 0.39 -12.03
CA LEU A 39 3.51 1.05 -11.60
C LEU A 39 4.49 1.37 -12.74
N ALA A 40 4.34 0.74 -13.91
CA ALA A 40 5.09 1.06 -15.12
C ALA A 40 4.67 2.39 -15.77
N ARG A 41 3.58 3.02 -15.30
CA ARG A 41 3.15 4.34 -15.77
C ARG A 41 4.16 5.41 -15.34
N PRO A 42 4.37 6.46 -16.15
CA PRO A 42 5.28 7.53 -15.80
C PRO A 42 4.76 8.35 -14.61
N GLY A 43 5.68 8.71 -13.71
CA GLY A 43 5.47 9.69 -12.65
C GLY A 43 5.74 11.13 -13.14
N THR A 44 5.76 12.05 -12.18
CA THR A 44 5.93 13.50 -12.36
C THR A 44 7.33 13.86 -12.87
N ASP A 45 8.32 13.02 -12.60
CA ASP A 45 9.70 13.13 -13.09
C ASP A 45 9.92 12.44 -14.45
N GLY A 46 8.89 11.80 -15.01
CA GLY A 46 8.94 11.06 -16.26
C GLY A 46 9.44 9.62 -16.15
N ASN A 47 9.90 9.18 -14.97
CA ASN A 47 10.33 7.80 -14.72
C ASN A 47 9.13 6.94 -14.29
N PRO A 48 9.17 5.60 -14.45
CA PRO A 48 8.13 4.71 -13.93
C PRO A 48 7.88 4.94 -12.42
N LEU A 49 6.61 4.93 -11.99
CA LEU A 49 6.25 4.99 -10.57
C LEU A 49 6.94 3.91 -9.72
N HIS A 50 7.19 2.74 -10.33
CA HIS A 50 7.94 1.65 -9.72
C HIS A 50 9.32 2.09 -9.18
N ASP A 51 10.00 3.02 -9.84
CA ASP A 51 11.35 3.47 -9.46
C ASP A 51 11.36 4.24 -8.13
N HIS A 52 10.18 4.69 -7.68
CA HIS A 52 9.98 5.40 -6.41
C HIS A 52 9.41 4.50 -5.31
N ILE A 53 9.29 3.19 -5.56
CA ILE A 53 8.73 2.20 -4.63
C ILE A 53 9.83 1.25 -4.16
N GLU A 54 10.00 1.14 -2.84
CA GLU A 54 11.03 0.28 -2.24
C GLU A 54 10.77 -1.20 -2.54
N THR A 55 9.51 -1.63 -2.44
CA THR A 55 9.12 -3.02 -2.67
C THR A 55 7.65 -3.16 -3.03
N VAL A 56 7.37 -4.08 -3.95
CA VAL A 56 6.01 -4.57 -4.28
C VAL A 56 5.83 -5.98 -3.74
N ALA A 57 4.96 -6.14 -2.74
CA ALA A 57 4.55 -7.44 -2.22
C ALA A 57 3.14 -7.77 -2.74
N ALA A 58 3.08 -8.66 -3.72
CA ALA A 58 1.85 -9.13 -4.35
C ALA A 58 1.90 -10.63 -4.63
N MET A 59 0.76 -11.23 -4.98
CA MET A 59 0.71 -12.66 -5.32
C MET A 59 1.40 -12.92 -6.65
N ASN A 60 2.16 -14.02 -6.73
CA ASN A 60 2.75 -14.47 -7.98
C ASN A 60 1.94 -15.67 -8.52
N ILE A 61 2.00 -15.88 -9.83
CA ILE A 61 1.38 -17.04 -10.48
C ILE A 61 2.48 -17.87 -11.12
N ASP A 62 2.53 -19.16 -10.80
CA ASP A 62 3.30 -20.10 -11.60
C ASP A 62 2.53 -20.41 -12.88
N THR A 63 3.08 -19.99 -14.02
CA THR A 63 2.51 -20.25 -15.36
C THR A 63 3.12 -21.47 -16.04
N PHE A 64 4.03 -22.20 -15.40
CA PHE A 64 4.70 -23.37 -15.99
C PHE A 64 3.94 -24.68 -15.77
N ASP A 65 2.92 -24.69 -14.91
CA ASP A 65 2.02 -25.82 -14.67
C ASP A 65 0.71 -25.65 -15.49
N PRO A 66 0.15 -26.70 -16.11
CA PRO A 66 -1.15 -26.64 -16.79
C PRO A 66 -2.32 -26.23 -15.86
N TYR A 67 -2.11 -26.24 -14.55
CA TYR A 67 -3.00 -25.67 -13.55
C TYR A 67 -2.36 -24.44 -12.90
N PHE A 68 -3.03 -23.28 -12.96
CA PHE A 68 -2.58 -22.06 -12.28
C PHE A 68 -2.38 -22.32 -10.79
N LYS A 69 -1.12 -22.27 -10.33
CA LYS A 69 -0.79 -22.28 -8.91
C LYS A 69 -0.49 -20.86 -8.48
N ILE A 70 -1.26 -20.37 -7.51
CA ILE A 70 -0.96 -19.12 -6.82
C ILE A 70 0.25 -19.39 -5.94
N ILE A 71 1.35 -18.69 -6.19
CA ILE A 71 2.47 -18.61 -5.25
C ILE A 71 2.24 -17.35 -4.43
N ALA A 72 1.71 -17.53 -3.25
CA ALA A 72 1.63 -16.49 -2.23
C ALA A 72 2.86 -16.62 -1.31
N PRO A 73 3.92 -15.82 -1.50
CA PRO A 73 5.10 -15.88 -0.62
C PRO A 73 4.81 -15.45 0.82
N PHE A 74 3.58 -15.06 1.13
CA PHE A 74 3.08 -14.56 2.40
C PHE A 74 1.66 -15.08 2.67
N GLU A 75 1.45 -16.39 2.69
CA GLU A 75 0.15 -16.95 3.07
C GLU A 75 -0.03 -16.94 4.60
N GLY A 76 -1.16 -16.41 5.08
CA GLY A 76 -1.47 -16.36 6.51
C GLY A 76 -2.94 -16.13 6.80
N GLY A 77 -3.56 -17.04 7.56
CA GLY A 77 -4.97 -16.94 7.95
C GLY A 77 -5.93 -16.99 6.77
N THR A 78 -6.79 -15.97 6.63
CA THR A 78 -7.79 -15.81 5.55
C THR A 78 -7.30 -14.93 4.40
N GLU A 79 -6.04 -14.49 4.41
CA GLU A 79 -5.46 -13.60 3.41
C GLU A 79 -4.38 -14.31 2.59
N MET A 80 -4.41 -14.09 1.27
CA MET A 80 -3.40 -14.63 0.34
C MET A 80 -2.09 -13.82 0.38
N VAL A 81 -2.09 -12.63 0.97
CA VAL A 81 -0.87 -11.86 1.29
C VAL A 81 -1.03 -11.33 2.70
N GLU A 82 -0.39 -11.99 3.67
CA GLU A 82 -0.38 -11.56 5.07
C GLU A 82 0.45 -10.28 5.18
N LYS A 83 -0.21 -9.13 5.04
CA LYS A 83 0.44 -7.81 4.94
C LYS A 83 1.30 -7.50 6.17
N VAL A 84 0.90 -8.03 7.31
CA VAL A 84 1.64 -7.97 8.57
C VAL A 84 3.01 -8.65 8.50
N GLN A 85 3.12 -9.81 7.84
CA GLN A 85 4.42 -10.45 7.63
C GLN A 85 5.33 -9.59 6.75
N VAL A 86 4.74 -8.93 5.73
CA VAL A 86 5.49 -8.00 4.88
C VAL A 86 6.05 -6.85 5.71
N MET A 87 5.23 -6.22 6.58
CA MET A 87 5.71 -5.18 7.51
C MET A 87 6.89 -5.70 8.35
N GLY A 88 6.78 -6.90 8.93
CA GLY A 88 7.80 -7.50 9.79
C GLY A 88 9.16 -7.76 9.12
N LYS A 89 9.27 -7.67 7.79
CA LYS A 89 10.55 -7.77 7.08
C LYS A 89 11.39 -6.50 7.16
N TYR A 90 10.80 -5.38 7.54
CA TYR A 90 11.47 -4.08 7.57
C TYR A 90 11.83 -3.67 9.00
N LYS A 91 12.95 -2.96 9.14
CA LYS A 91 13.29 -2.24 10.37
C LYS A 91 12.81 -0.81 10.22
N TYR A 92 11.84 -0.42 11.03
CA TYR A 92 11.28 0.93 11.07
C TYR A 92 11.06 1.37 12.51
N GLN A 93 11.05 2.68 12.74
CA GLN A 93 10.70 3.26 14.04
C GLN A 93 9.19 3.41 14.18
N LYS A 94 8.55 3.89 13.11
CA LYS A 94 7.12 4.13 12.99
C LYS A 94 6.59 3.63 11.66
N ALA A 95 5.37 3.11 11.67
CA ALA A 95 4.67 2.65 10.47
C ALA A 95 3.44 3.50 10.18
N ILE A 96 3.27 3.84 8.90
CA ILE A 96 2.05 4.44 8.36
C ILE A 96 1.37 3.40 7.47
N ALA A 97 0.12 3.07 7.76
CA ALA A 97 -0.71 2.21 6.92
C ALA A 97 -1.67 3.07 6.08
N ILE A 98 -1.78 2.78 4.78
CA ILE A 98 -2.74 3.42 3.87
C ILE A 98 -3.54 2.32 3.19
N GLY A 99 -4.88 2.32 3.34
CA GLY A 99 -5.71 1.25 2.80
C GLY A 99 -7.20 1.60 2.72
N ASP A 100 -7.98 0.69 2.14
CA ASP A 100 -9.42 0.83 1.89
C ASP A 100 -10.24 -0.42 2.20
N SER A 101 -9.59 -1.57 2.34
CA SER A 101 -10.25 -2.87 2.31
C SER A 101 -10.21 -3.61 3.65
N LEU A 102 -11.07 -4.62 3.79
CA LEU A 102 -11.09 -5.53 4.94
C LEU A 102 -9.73 -6.21 5.16
N THR A 103 -9.01 -6.53 4.08
CA THR A 103 -7.70 -7.21 4.18
C THR A 103 -6.57 -6.29 4.61
N ASP A 104 -6.85 -5.01 4.88
CA ASP A 104 -5.89 -4.06 5.44
C ASP A 104 -5.96 -3.97 6.97
N ILE A 105 -6.99 -4.54 7.62
CA ILE A 105 -7.24 -4.34 9.06
C ILE A 105 -6.03 -4.74 9.89
N ASN A 106 -5.49 -5.94 9.67
CA ASN A 106 -4.37 -6.44 10.47
C ASN A 106 -3.12 -5.56 10.34
N MET A 107 -2.88 -4.99 9.15
CA MET A 107 -1.81 -4.02 8.89
C MET A 107 -2.10 -2.69 9.59
N ALA A 108 -3.33 -2.19 9.48
CA ALA A 108 -3.78 -0.93 10.07
C ALA A 108 -3.72 -0.96 11.61
N LEU A 109 -4.15 -2.05 12.25
CA LEU A 109 -4.10 -2.19 13.72
C LEU A 109 -2.67 -2.10 14.26
N LYS A 110 -1.69 -2.60 13.50
CA LYS A 110 -0.26 -2.60 13.88
C LYS A 110 0.49 -1.30 13.54
N ALA A 111 -0.06 -0.44 12.70
CA ALA A 111 0.58 0.82 12.33
C ALA A 111 0.38 1.90 13.40
N ASP A 112 1.31 2.85 13.48
CA ASP A 112 1.24 3.99 14.40
C ASP A 112 0.27 5.06 13.91
N LEU A 113 0.20 5.25 12.59
CA LEU A 113 -0.73 6.15 11.91
C LEU A 113 -1.43 5.38 10.79
N VAL A 114 -2.74 5.58 10.65
CA VAL A 114 -3.55 4.89 9.64
C VAL A 114 -4.30 5.92 8.82
N PHE A 115 -4.19 5.82 7.50
CA PHE A 115 -5.08 6.48 6.54
C PHE A 115 -6.05 5.44 5.98
N ALA A 116 -7.33 5.59 6.28
CA ALA A 116 -8.37 4.62 5.92
C ALA A 116 -9.48 5.27 5.11
N ARG A 117 -10.02 4.51 4.15
CA ARG A 117 -11.21 4.88 3.38
C ARG A 117 -12.16 3.70 3.23
N ASP A 118 -13.35 3.96 2.69
CA ASP A 118 -14.36 2.95 2.37
C ASP A 118 -14.64 1.98 3.54
N ARG A 119 -14.55 0.66 3.32
CA ARG A 119 -14.92 -0.34 4.32
C ARG A 119 -13.93 -0.39 5.49
N LEU A 120 -12.66 -0.06 5.26
CA LEU A 120 -11.65 -0.10 6.32
C LEU A 120 -12.01 0.85 7.48
N GLN A 121 -12.64 2.00 7.20
CA GLN A 121 -13.08 2.93 8.24
C GLN A 121 -14.04 2.28 9.24
N GLN A 122 -15.07 1.59 8.71
CA GLN A 122 -16.09 0.92 9.53
C GLN A 122 -15.48 -0.11 10.47
N TYR A 123 -14.52 -0.89 9.98
CA TYR A 123 -13.84 -1.88 10.80
C TYR A 123 -12.91 -1.26 11.85
N LEU A 124 -12.22 -0.18 11.52
CA LEU A 124 -11.36 0.51 12.49
C LEU A 124 -12.18 1.21 13.58
N ASP A 125 -13.38 1.70 13.25
CA ASP A 125 -14.35 2.19 14.24
C ASP A 125 -14.77 1.06 15.20
N GLU A 126 -15.08 -0.14 14.69
CA GLU A 126 -15.44 -1.31 15.50
C GLU A 126 -14.30 -1.77 16.42
N GLU A 127 -13.06 -1.71 15.93
CA GLU A 127 -11.84 -2.06 16.69
C GLU A 127 -11.35 -0.92 17.60
N GLY A 128 -11.99 0.25 17.58
CA GLY A 128 -11.57 1.42 18.37
C GLY A 128 -10.21 1.99 17.99
N LYS A 129 -9.73 1.74 16.76
CA LYS A 129 -8.44 2.22 16.24
C LYS A 129 -8.60 3.55 15.54
N THR A 130 -7.85 4.57 15.98
CA THR A 130 -7.85 5.88 15.33
C THR A 130 -7.25 5.81 13.93
N TYR A 131 -7.88 6.51 12.98
CA TYR A 131 -7.41 6.70 11.61
C TYR A 131 -7.72 8.11 11.11
N VAL A 132 -7.11 8.46 9.98
CA VAL A 132 -7.36 9.68 9.21
C VAL A 132 -8.10 9.30 7.92
N PRO A 133 -9.30 9.85 7.66
CA PRO A 133 -10.00 9.62 6.40
C PRO A 133 -9.29 10.30 5.23
N TRP A 134 -9.36 9.72 4.04
CA TRP A 134 -8.72 10.28 2.83
C TRP A 134 -9.46 9.89 1.55
N GLU A 135 -9.45 10.76 0.55
CA GLU A 135 -10.03 10.47 -0.77
C GLU A 135 -8.97 10.39 -1.87
N THR A 136 -7.91 11.17 -1.75
CA THR A 136 -6.80 11.28 -2.70
C THR A 136 -5.46 11.27 -1.96
N PHE A 137 -4.38 10.97 -2.69
CA PHE A 137 -3.04 11.05 -2.09
C PHE A 137 -2.62 12.49 -1.77
N ASP A 138 -3.30 13.49 -2.34
CA ASP A 138 -3.14 14.89 -1.95
C ASP A 138 -3.56 15.12 -0.49
N ASP A 139 -4.63 14.47 -0.02
CA ASP A 139 -5.10 14.57 1.37
C ASP A 139 -4.06 14.02 2.34
N ILE A 140 -3.47 12.86 2.00
CA ILE A 140 -2.45 12.20 2.80
C ILE A 140 -1.20 13.07 2.87
N ARG A 141 -0.73 13.57 1.72
CA ARG A 141 0.41 14.49 1.65
C ARG A 141 0.17 15.72 2.52
N HIS A 142 -0.97 16.39 2.35
CA HIS A 142 -1.30 17.60 3.09
C HIS A 142 -1.37 17.36 4.62
N TYR A 143 -1.92 16.21 5.02
CA TYR A 143 -1.92 15.82 6.44
C TYR A 143 -0.50 15.69 6.98
N LEU A 144 0.39 14.99 6.27
CA LEU A 144 1.79 14.78 6.70
C LEU A 144 2.61 16.06 6.67
N GLU A 145 2.35 16.98 5.74
CA GLU A 145 2.97 18.32 5.73
C GLU A 145 2.55 19.16 6.94
N THR A 146 1.29 19.05 7.35
CA THR A 146 0.71 19.85 8.43
C THR A 146 1.04 19.30 9.81
N ASN A 147 0.96 17.97 9.97
CA ASN A 147 1.06 17.31 11.28
C ASN A 147 2.42 16.61 11.50
N GLY A 148 3.21 16.47 10.44
CA GLY A 148 4.46 15.72 10.46
C GLY A 148 4.25 14.21 10.34
N PHE A 149 5.36 13.49 10.21
CA PHE A 149 5.39 12.04 10.33
C PHE A 149 5.29 11.64 11.82
N PRO A 150 4.72 10.47 12.14
CA PRO A 150 4.72 9.97 13.51
C PRO A 150 6.15 9.91 14.05
N ALA A 151 6.34 10.38 15.29
CA ALA A 151 7.62 10.42 16.01
C ALA A 151 7.86 9.14 16.81
#